data_AF-A0A183CZH2-F1
#
_entry.id   AF-A0A183CZH2-F1
#
_cell.length_a   1.000
_cell.length_b   1.000
_cell.length_c   1.000
_cell.angle_alpha   90.00
_cell.angle_beta   90.00
_cell.angle_gamma   90.00
#
_symmetry.space_group_name_H-M   'P 1'
#
loop_
_entity.id
_entity.type
_entity.pdbx_description
1 polymer ?
#
loop_
_entity_poly.entity_id
_entity_poly.type
_entity_poly.pdbx_seq_one_letter_code
_entity_poly.pdbx_strand_id
1 'polypeptide(L)'
;MCSVGGVKYGSRKSDTFCDRKLLDDLNAKAPNANAIREFLTLLAICHTVVPEKITDANGGHMIYHSPSPDETALVKGARDLKFVFHTRTPLCVYIEADNVIFPRLVPNVDQEITTSTTNHLIDFANLGFRTLCMAVRVISEEEYETWEPGYYQASVAIEGREKLIEAEAEKMEKVSSRTSNDL
;
A
#
# COMPACT_ATOMS: atom_id res chain seq x y z
N MET A 1 -9.24 -2.29 -11.76
CA MET A 1 -8.05 -2.92 -12.41
C MET A 1 -6.83 -2.44 -11.66
N CYS A 2 -5.74 -3.23 -11.64
CA CYS A 2 -4.46 -2.81 -11.06
C CYS A 2 -3.28 -3.37 -11.85
N SER A 3 -2.09 -2.82 -11.59
CA SER A 3 -0.81 -3.32 -12.11
C SER A 3 0.10 -3.60 -10.91
N VAL A 4 0.62 -4.82 -10.79
CA VAL A 4 1.48 -5.22 -9.67
C VAL A 4 2.69 -5.98 -10.22
N GLY A 5 3.89 -5.50 -9.90
CA GLY A 5 5.14 -6.10 -10.39
C GLY A 5 5.21 -6.19 -11.92
N GLY A 6 4.67 -5.20 -12.63
CA GLY A 6 4.62 -5.18 -14.10
C GLY A 6 3.52 -6.07 -14.72
N VAL A 7 2.68 -6.72 -13.91
CA VAL A 7 1.59 -7.57 -14.39
C VAL A 7 0.24 -6.89 -14.17
N LYS A 8 -0.61 -6.86 -15.21
CA LYS A 8 -1.97 -6.28 -15.14
C LYS A 8 -3.00 -7.29 -14.65
N TYR A 9 -3.88 -6.84 -13.76
CA TYR A 9 -4.99 -7.61 -13.19
C TYR A 9 -6.32 -6.83 -13.23
N GLY A 10 -7.42 -7.57 -13.27
CA GLY A 10 -8.78 -7.06 -13.30
C GLY A 10 -9.38 -7.03 -14.70
N SER A 11 -10.71 -7.03 -14.74
CA SER A 11 -11.50 -6.93 -15.97
C SER A 11 -12.50 -5.79 -15.89
N ARG A 12 -12.91 -5.26 -17.05
CA ARG A 12 -13.99 -4.26 -17.15
C ARG A 12 -15.40 -4.84 -17.01
N LYS A 13 -15.53 -6.16 -16.85
CA LYS A 13 -16.81 -6.86 -16.87
C LYS A 13 -17.61 -6.77 -15.56
N SER A 14 -16.98 -6.33 -14.47
CA SER A 14 -17.60 -6.27 -13.14
C SER A 14 -17.12 -5.04 -12.38
N ASP A 15 -18.01 -4.45 -11.60
CA ASP A 15 -17.71 -3.35 -10.69
C ASP A 15 -16.98 -3.83 -9.42
N THR A 16 -17.03 -5.13 -9.13
CA THR A 16 -16.29 -5.75 -8.02
C THR A 16 -14.93 -6.21 -8.50
N PHE A 17 -13.87 -5.81 -7.80
CA PHE A 17 -12.51 -6.25 -8.10
C PHE A 17 -12.29 -7.69 -7.60
N CYS A 18 -12.63 -8.66 -8.44
CA CYS A 18 -12.41 -10.08 -8.19
C CYS A 18 -11.68 -10.70 -9.38
N ASP A 19 -10.36 -10.61 -9.38
CA ASP A 19 -9.52 -11.18 -10.43
C ASP A 19 -8.99 -12.57 -10.01
N ARG A 20 -9.40 -13.61 -10.74
CA ARG A 20 -8.99 -14.98 -10.42
C ARG A 20 -7.49 -15.20 -10.63
N LYS A 21 -6.90 -14.58 -11.65
CA LYS A 21 -5.47 -14.67 -11.93
C LYS A 21 -4.64 -14.06 -10.80
N LEU A 22 -5.09 -12.93 -10.24
CA LEU A 22 -4.45 -12.33 -9.06
C LEU A 22 -4.45 -13.29 -7.87
N LEU A 23 -5.59 -13.93 -7.60
CA LEU A 23 -5.72 -14.92 -6.51
C LEU A 23 -4.87 -16.17 -6.78
N ASP A 24 -4.80 -16.63 -8.01
CA ASP A 24 -3.98 -17.79 -8.39
C ASP A 24 -2.49 -17.47 -8.27
N ASP A 25 -2.02 -16.31 -8.75
CA ASP A 25 -0.63 -15.86 -8.61
C ASP A 25 -0.25 -15.71 -7.12
N LEU A 26 -1.19 -15.22 -6.29
CA LEU A 26 -1.01 -15.10 -4.84
C LEU A 26 -0.89 -16.47 -4.15
N ASN A 27 -1.74 -17.43 -4.51
CA ASN A 27 -1.82 -18.74 -3.85
C ASN A 27 -0.75 -19.73 -4.35
N ALA A 28 -0.41 -19.68 -5.64
CA ALA A 28 0.52 -20.62 -6.27
C ALA A 28 2.00 -20.34 -5.96
N LYS A 29 2.33 -19.37 -5.09
CA LYS A 29 3.69 -18.87 -4.85
C LYS A 29 4.40 -18.50 -6.16
N ALA A 30 3.67 -17.87 -7.09
CA ALA A 30 4.25 -17.36 -8.32
C ALA A 30 5.37 -16.35 -8.00
N PRO A 31 6.31 -16.07 -8.92
CA PRO A 31 7.35 -15.07 -8.71
C PRO A 31 6.81 -13.69 -8.28
N ASN A 32 5.61 -13.32 -8.75
CA ASN A 32 4.95 -12.05 -8.43
C ASN A 32 4.18 -12.06 -7.10
N ALA A 33 4.08 -13.21 -6.40
CA ALA A 33 3.23 -13.35 -5.21
C ALA A 33 3.63 -12.40 -4.08
N ASN A 34 4.93 -12.12 -3.90
CA ASN A 34 5.41 -11.19 -2.89
C ASN A 34 4.97 -9.76 -3.18
N ALA A 35 5.13 -9.30 -4.43
CA ALA A 35 4.68 -7.97 -4.83
C ALA A 35 3.16 -7.81 -4.70
N ILE A 36 2.38 -8.85 -5.02
CA ILE A 36 0.92 -8.87 -4.79
C ILE A 36 0.59 -8.71 -3.31
N ARG A 37 1.28 -9.41 -2.41
CA ARG A 37 1.05 -9.27 -0.96
C ARG A 37 1.37 -7.87 -0.46
N GLU A 38 2.51 -7.31 -0.85
CA GLU A 38 2.89 -5.95 -0.46
C GLU A 38 1.88 -4.92 -0.96
N PHE A 39 1.44 -5.06 -2.21
CA PHE A 39 0.40 -4.21 -2.80
C PHE A 39 -0.93 -4.29 -2.03
N LEU A 40 -1.43 -5.50 -1.73
CA LEU A 40 -2.67 -5.68 -0.97
C LEU A 40 -2.56 -5.21 0.48
N THR A 41 -1.37 -5.37 1.08
CA THR A 41 -1.08 -4.86 2.43
C THR A 41 -1.13 -3.33 2.43
N LEU A 42 -0.47 -2.66 1.49
CA LEU A 42 -0.51 -1.21 1.34
C LEU A 42 -1.94 -0.69 1.16
N LEU A 43 -2.76 -1.33 0.32
CA LEU A 43 -4.16 -0.97 0.17
C LEU A 43 -4.96 -1.06 1.48
N ALA A 44 -4.60 -2.02 2.35
CA ALA A 44 -5.24 -2.23 3.63
C ALA A 44 -4.70 -1.34 4.77
N ILE A 45 -3.58 -0.64 4.59
CA ILE A 45 -2.97 0.18 5.67
C ILE A 45 -2.74 1.65 5.30
N CYS A 46 -2.60 2.01 4.03
CA CYS A 46 -2.27 3.37 3.60
C CYS A 46 -3.54 4.21 3.33
N HIS A 47 -4.35 4.39 4.37
CA HIS A 47 -5.56 5.21 4.33
C HIS A 47 -5.93 5.72 5.73
N THR A 48 -6.91 6.63 5.80
CA THR A 48 -7.50 7.14 7.06
C THR A 48 -8.88 6.54 7.40
N VAL A 49 -9.36 5.59 6.59
CA VAL A 49 -10.66 4.91 6.78
C VAL A 49 -10.81 4.34 8.19
N VAL A 50 -11.97 4.58 8.79
CA VAL A 50 -12.39 4.06 10.09
C VAL A 50 -13.27 2.82 9.88
N PRO A 51 -12.93 1.68 10.50
CA PRO A 51 -13.71 0.45 10.43
C PRO A 51 -14.77 0.41 11.54
N GLU A 52 -15.98 -0.02 11.22
CA GLU A 52 -17.07 -0.27 12.17
C GLU A 52 -17.55 -1.71 12.04
N LYS A 53 -17.48 -2.46 13.15
CA LYS A 53 -18.02 -3.83 13.21
C LYS A 53 -19.50 -3.78 13.54
N ILE A 54 -20.33 -4.09 12.56
CA ILE A 54 -21.76 -4.30 12.80
C ILE A 54 -21.96 -5.76 13.18
N THR A 55 -22.57 -6.01 14.34
CA THR A 55 -22.99 -7.35 14.75
C THR A 55 -24.47 -7.51 14.43
N ASP A 56 -24.80 -8.56 13.69
CA ASP A 56 -26.17 -8.94 13.35
C ASP A 56 -26.38 -10.44 13.62
N ALA A 57 -27.63 -10.89 13.49
CA ALA A 57 -27.99 -12.29 13.67
C ALA A 57 -27.29 -13.26 12.69
N ASN A 58 -26.61 -12.74 11.65
CA ASN A 58 -25.98 -13.50 10.58
C ASN A 58 -24.44 -13.55 10.68
N GLY A 59 -23.86 -13.13 11.81
CA GLY A 59 -22.42 -13.24 12.06
C GLY A 59 -21.64 -11.93 11.92
N GLY A 60 -22.33 -10.81 11.65
CA GLY A 60 -21.73 -9.48 11.59
C GLY A 60 -20.83 -9.23 10.38
N HIS A 61 -20.62 -7.95 10.06
CA HIS A 61 -19.79 -7.54 8.93
C HIS A 61 -19.07 -6.22 9.21
N MET A 62 -17.99 -5.98 8.46
CA MET A 62 -17.20 -4.74 8.56
C MET A 62 -17.72 -3.68 7.60
N ILE A 63 -18.04 -2.50 8.12
CA ILE A 63 -18.29 -1.28 7.34
C ILE A 63 -17.07 -0.35 7.44
N TYR A 64 -16.78 0.35 6.34
CA TYR A 64 -15.65 1.26 6.21
C TYR A 64 -16.15 2.67 5.95
N HIS A 65 -15.71 3.62 6.78
CA HIS A 65 -16.07 5.04 6.71
C HIS A 65 -14.84 5.91 6.44
N SER A 66 -14.89 6.76 5.42
CA SER A 66 -13.93 7.86 5.21
C SER A 66 -14.63 9.02 4.49
N PRO A 67 -14.22 10.28 4.71
CA PRO A 67 -14.63 11.41 3.87
C PRO A 67 -14.23 11.25 2.40
N SER A 68 -13.22 10.43 2.10
CA SER A 68 -12.78 10.11 0.75
C SER A 68 -13.46 8.83 0.23
N PRO A 69 -14.28 8.93 -0.84
CA PRO A 69 -14.88 7.74 -1.46
C PRO A 69 -13.82 6.82 -2.09
N ASP A 70 -12.67 7.38 -2.49
CA ASP A 70 -11.58 6.62 -3.11
C ASP A 70 -10.87 5.75 -2.08
N GLU A 71 -10.53 6.30 -0.91
CA GLU A 71 -9.95 5.51 0.18
C GLU A 71 -10.89 4.37 0.58
N THR A 72 -12.18 4.66 0.71
CA THR A 72 -13.19 3.64 1.05
C THR A 72 -13.23 2.52 0.01
N ALA A 73 -13.14 2.86 -1.28
CA ALA A 73 -13.11 1.88 -2.36
C ALA A 73 -11.86 1.00 -2.31
N LEU A 74 -10.69 1.58 -2.01
CA LEU A 74 -9.43 0.83 -1.88
C LEU A 74 -9.49 -0.21 -0.74
N VAL A 75 -9.97 0.19 0.44
CA VAL A 75 -10.07 -0.72 1.60
C VAL A 75 -11.09 -1.82 1.36
N LYS A 76 -12.23 -1.51 0.73
CA LYS A 76 -13.21 -2.52 0.32
C LYS A 76 -12.60 -3.53 -0.67
N GLY A 77 -11.83 -3.05 -1.64
CA GLY A 77 -11.11 -3.93 -2.57
C GLY A 77 -10.12 -4.87 -1.87
N ALA A 78 -9.37 -4.37 -0.88
CA ALA A 78 -8.47 -5.21 -0.08
C ALA A 78 -9.22 -6.27 0.74
N ARG A 79 -10.32 -5.88 1.40
CA ARG A 79 -11.20 -6.80 2.15
C ARG A 79 -11.75 -7.91 1.27
N ASP A 80 -12.22 -7.57 0.07
CA ASP A 80 -12.79 -8.53 -0.87
C ASP A 80 -11.74 -9.56 -1.32
N LEU A 81 -10.45 -9.20 -1.26
CA LEU A 81 -9.29 -10.06 -1.49
C LEU A 81 -8.69 -10.68 -0.21
N LYS A 82 -9.43 -10.66 0.90
CA LYS A 82 -9.05 -11.26 2.20
C LYS A 82 -7.92 -10.56 2.94
N PHE A 83 -7.65 -9.29 2.63
CA PHE A 83 -6.81 -8.40 3.43
C PHE A 83 -7.71 -7.44 4.20
N VAL A 84 -8.20 -7.89 5.37
CA VAL A 84 -9.21 -7.17 6.15
C VAL A 84 -8.54 -6.22 7.13
N PHE A 85 -8.74 -4.92 6.92
CA PHE A 85 -8.37 -3.90 7.90
C PHE A 85 -9.35 -3.91 9.08
N HIS A 86 -8.85 -4.10 10.30
CA HIS A 86 -9.66 -4.18 11.52
C HIS A 86 -9.61 -2.90 12.35
N THR A 87 -8.42 -2.39 12.63
CA THR A 87 -8.24 -1.17 13.42
C THR A 87 -6.79 -0.68 13.34
N ARG A 88 -6.59 0.59 13.70
CA ARG A 88 -5.28 1.20 13.90
C ARG A 88 -5.22 1.83 15.29
N THR A 89 -4.12 1.58 15.98
CA THR A 89 -3.69 2.29 17.18
C THR A 89 -2.49 3.18 16.82
N PRO A 90 -2.09 4.14 17.67
CA PRO A 90 -0.90 4.96 17.39
C PRO A 90 0.39 4.17 17.14
N LEU A 91 0.47 2.92 17.64
CA LEU A 91 1.68 2.09 17.58
C LEU A 91 1.54 0.85 16.68
N CYS A 92 0.33 0.52 16.22
CA CYS A 92 0.10 -0.73 15.51
C CYS A 92 -1.14 -0.65 14.61
N VAL A 93 -1.04 -1.27 13.44
CA VAL A 93 -2.16 -1.53 12.54
C VAL A 93 -2.48 -3.02 12.57
N TYR A 94 -3.76 -3.35 12.81
CA TYR A 94 -4.24 -4.72 12.80
C TYR A 94 -4.92 -5.02 11.46
N ILE A 95 -4.30 -5.92 10.71
CA ILE A 95 -4.85 -6.52 9.50
C ILE A 95 -4.98 -8.03 9.68
N GLU A 96 -6.04 -8.59 9.13
CA GLU A 96 -6.20 -10.04 8.98
C GLU A 96 -5.93 -10.41 7.52
N ALA A 97 -5.01 -11.33 7.31
CA ALA A 97 -4.64 -11.87 6.01
C ALA A 97 -4.42 -13.38 6.14
N ASP A 98 -5.10 -14.19 5.33
CA ASP A 98 -4.99 -15.65 5.41
C ASP A 98 -3.58 -16.13 5.01
N ASN A 99 -2.86 -16.70 5.98
CA ASN A 99 -1.74 -17.65 5.87
C ASN A 99 -0.47 -17.29 5.04
N VAL A 100 0.08 -16.07 5.10
CA VAL A 100 1.49 -15.86 4.70
C VAL A 100 2.25 -14.91 5.63
N ILE A 101 3.14 -15.51 6.43
CA ILE A 101 4.21 -14.84 7.17
C ILE A 101 5.31 -14.43 6.18
N PHE A 102 5.83 -13.21 6.34
CA PHE A 102 6.82 -12.56 5.48
C PHE A 102 8.12 -13.36 5.29
N PRO A 103 8.60 -13.45 4.03
CA PRO A 103 10.03 -13.24 3.82
C PRO A 103 10.36 -12.35 2.60
N ARG A 104 11.28 -11.42 2.87
CA ARG A 104 12.27 -10.73 2.03
C ARG A 104 11.78 -9.99 0.77
N LEU A 105 12.06 -8.68 0.81
CA LEU A 105 11.92 -7.71 -0.28
C LEU A 105 12.90 -7.98 -1.40
N VAL A 106 12.49 -7.60 -2.62
CA VAL A 106 13.34 -7.59 -3.81
C VAL A 106 14.10 -6.25 -3.82
N PRO A 107 15.44 -6.25 -3.66
CA PRO A 107 16.22 -5.06 -3.97
C PRO A 107 16.28 -4.88 -5.50
N ASN A 108 16.27 -3.63 -5.94
CA ASN A 108 16.27 -3.17 -7.34
C ASN A 108 14.93 -3.36 -8.06
N VAL A 109 14.21 -2.25 -8.25
CA VAL A 109 13.10 -2.19 -9.20
C VAL A 109 13.67 -2.34 -10.60
N ASP A 110 13.31 -3.43 -11.27
CA ASP A 110 13.67 -3.67 -12.66
C ASP A 110 13.11 -2.55 -13.55
N GLN A 111 13.93 -2.00 -14.45
CA GLN A 111 13.52 -0.96 -15.40
C GLN A 111 12.37 -1.44 -16.31
N GLU A 112 12.26 -2.76 -16.53
CA GLU A 112 11.15 -3.39 -17.24
C GLU A 112 9.83 -3.29 -16.47
N ILE A 113 9.86 -3.41 -15.13
CA ILE A 113 8.69 -3.25 -14.26
C ILE A 113 8.19 -1.81 -14.27
N THR A 114 9.10 -0.83 -14.23
CA THR A 114 8.74 0.59 -14.31
C THR A 114 8.09 0.91 -15.65
N THR A 115 8.66 0.40 -16.74
CA THR A 115 8.16 0.65 -18.11
C THR A 115 6.78 0.03 -18.32
N SER A 116 6.61 -1.25 -17.95
CA SER A 116 5.32 -1.95 -18.04
C SER A 116 4.24 -1.29 -17.18
N THR A 117 4.58 -0.92 -15.93
CA THR A 117 3.64 -0.24 -15.02
C THR A 117 3.23 1.13 -15.55
N THR A 118 4.17 1.89 -16.11
CA THR A 118 3.88 3.19 -16.74
C THR A 118 2.91 3.05 -17.92
N ASN A 119 3.12 2.04 -18.77
CA ASN A 119 2.21 1.75 -19.88
C ASN A 119 0.80 1.37 -19.37
N HIS A 120 0.70 0.57 -18.31
CA HIS A 120 -0.60 0.25 -17.69
C HIS A 120 -1.30 1.49 -17.11
N LEU A 121 -0.55 2.42 -16.50
CA LEU A 121 -1.13 3.68 -16.01
C LEU A 121 -1.72 4.52 -17.14
N ILE A 122 -1.02 4.61 -18.27
CA ILE A 122 -1.50 5.30 -19.48
C ILE A 122 -2.76 4.61 -20.01
N ASP A 123 -2.77 3.27 -20.12
CA ASP A 123 -3.94 2.50 -20.54
C ASP A 123 -5.16 2.77 -19.64
N PHE A 124 -4.96 2.75 -18.32
CA PHE A 124 -6.03 2.99 -17.36
C PHE A 124 -6.58 4.41 -17.45
N ALA A 125 -5.69 5.41 -17.60
CA ALA A 125 -6.09 6.80 -17.78
C ALA A 125 -6.89 7.01 -19.09
N ASN A 126 -6.46 6.39 -20.19
CA ASN A 126 -7.16 6.42 -21.48
C ASN A 126 -8.55 5.78 -21.41
N LEU A 127 -8.74 4.83 -20.50
CA LEU A 127 -10.04 4.20 -20.22
C LEU A 127 -10.91 5.01 -19.24
N GLY A 128 -10.45 6.18 -18.78
CA GLY A 128 -11.18 7.06 -17.87
C GLY A 128 -11.08 6.67 -16.40
N PHE A 129 -10.17 5.76 -16.03
CA PHE A 129 -9.94 5.43 -14.62
C PHE A 129 -9.03 6.46 -13.96
N ARG A 130 -9.36 6.82 -12.72
CA ARG A 130 -8.41 7.49 -11.83
C ARG A 130 -7.34 6.48 -11.44
N THR A 131 -6.07 6.85 -11.59
CA THR A 131 -4.93 6.00 -11.29
C THR A 131 -4.21 6.50 -10.05
N LEU A 132 -3.71 5.55 -9.25
CA LEU A 132 -2.87 5.81 -8.07
C LEU A 132 -1.65 4.88 -8.18
N CYS A 133 -0.47 5.40 -7.82
CA CYS A 133 0.74 4.61 -7.72
C CYS A 133 1.12 4.43 -6.24
N MET A 134 1.62 3.26 -5.88
CA MET A 134 2.09 2.97 -4.53
C MET A 134 3.52 2.44 -4.60
N ALA A 135 4.34 2.83 -3.62
CA ALA A 135 5.71 2.38 -3.48
C ALA A 135 5.96 1.97 -2.02
N VAL A 136 6.81 0.96 -1.84
CA VAL A 136 7.30 0.53 -0.52
C VAL A 136 8.79 0.80 -0.46
N ARG A 137 9.25 1.28 0.69
CA ARG A 137 10.66 1.33 1.02
C ARG A 137 10.85 0.75 2.42
N VAL A 138 11.89 -0.06 2.57
CA VAL A 138 12.32 -0.49 3.90
C VAL A 138 13.44 0.41 4.37
N ILE A 139 13.26 0.89 5.59
CA ILE A 139 14.16 1.79 6.30
C ILE A 139 14.93 0.92 7.28
N SER A 140 16.26 1.07 7.32
CA SER A 140 17.06 0.39 8.33
C SER A 140 16.86 1.03 9.70
N GLU A 141 17.12 0.27 10.77
CA GLU A 141 17.05 0.80 12.14
C GLU A 141 17.96 2.03 12.31
N GLU A 142 19.18 1.98 11.78
CA GLU A 142 20.13 3.11 11.77
C GLU A 142 19.59 4.36 11.03
N GLU A 143 18.97 4.15 9.86
CA GLU A 143 18.37 5.25 9.10
C GLU A 143 17.20 5.88 9.88
N TYR A 144 16.38 5.04 10.51
CA TYR A 144 15.27 5.48 11.35
C TYR A 144 15.74 6.25 12.57
N GLU A 145 16.72 5.73 13.32
CA GLU A 145 17.31 6.38 14.49
C GLU A 145 17.96 7.72 14.14
N THR A 146 18.50 7.85 12.93
CA THR A 146 19.05 9.12 12.43
C THR A 146 17.95 10.13 12.10
N TRP A 147 16.81 9.68 11.59
CA TRP A 147 15.70 10.54 11.16
C TRP A 147 14.75 10.93 12.30
N GLU A 148 14.43 10.00 13.20
CA GLU A 148 13.39 10.13 14.23
C GLU A 148 13.52 11.40 15.09
N PRO A 149 14.73 11.82 15.54
CA PRO A 149 14.86 13.04 16.34
C PRO A 149 14.40 14.29 15.59
N GLY A 150 14.66 14.37 14.28
CA GLY A 150 14.23 15.49 13.45
C GLY A 150 12.71 15.55 13.35
N TYR A 151 12.09 14.41 13.10
CA TYR A 151 10.63 14.29 13.08
C TYR A 151 9.99 14.61 14.44
N TYR A 152 10.57 14.14 15.53
CA TYR A 152 10.10 14.45 16.88
C TYR A 152 10.10 15.96 17.14
N GLN A 153 11.20 16.66 16.84
CA GLN A 153 11.30 18.11 16.98
C GLN A 153 10.25 18.84 16.13
N ALA A 154 10.05 18.39 14.88
CA ALA A 154 9.00 18.92 14.02
C ALA A 154 7.61 18.71 14.62
N SER A 155 7.34 17.55 15.23
CA SER A 155 6.03 17.19 15.80
C SER A 155 5.63 18.02 17.02
N VAL A 156 6.61 18.46 17.82
CA VAL A 156 6.39 19.26 19.03
C VAL A 156 6.51 20.78 18.79
N ALA A 157 6.79 21.20 17.55
CA ALA A 157 6.93 22.62 17.20
C ALA A 157 5.60 23.36 17.39
N ILE A 158 5.67 24.55 18.01
CA ILE A 158 4.50 25.41 18.24
C ILE A 158 4.14 26.18 16.97
N GLU A 159 5.14 26.68 16.26
CA GLU A 159 4.98 27.44 15.01
C GLU A 159 5.41 26.60 13.81
N GLY A 160 4.68 26.72 12.70
CA GLY A 160 5.07 26.10 11.42
C GLY A 160 5.11 24.57 11.42
N ARG A 161 4.53 23.91 12.42
CA ARG A 161 4.54 22.45 12.63
C ARG A 161 4.26 21.64 11.35
N GLU A 162 3.21 22.00 10.62
CA GLU A 162 2.79 21.28 9.42
C GLU A 162 3.90 21.26 8.35
N LYS A 163 4.53 22.41 8.09
CA LYS A 163 5.64 22.53 7.13
C LYS A 163 6.89 21.78 7.58
N LEU A 164 7.17 21.80 8.89
CA LEU A 164 8.33 21.09 9.45
C LEU A 164 8.14 19.56 9.33
N ILE A 165 6.94 19.07 9.65
CA ILE A 165 6.60 17.65 9.50
C ILE A 165 6.69 17.23 8.04
N GLU A 166 6.16 18.05 7.12
CA GLU A 166 6.23 17.79 5.68
C GLU A 166 7.69 17.73 5.19
N ALA A 167 8.55 18.66 5.61
CA ALA A 167 9.96 18.65 5.26
C ALA A 167 10.71 17.41 5.81
N GLU A 168 10.40 16.95 7.02
CA GLU A 168 10.99 15.71 7.56
C GLU A 168 10.44 14.47 6.86
N ALA A 169 9.17 14.44 6.47
CA ALA A 169 8.58 13.35 5.69
C ALA A 169 9.21 13.25 4.30
N GLU A 170 9.44 14.39 3.63
CA GLU A 170 10.06 14.43 2.30
C GLU A 170 11.49 13.84 2.30
N LYS A 171 12.24 14.01 3.38
CA LYS A 171 13.57 13.36 3.54
C LYS A 171 13.46 11.84 3.51
N MET A 172 12.41 11.27 4.08
CA MET A 172 12.18 9.82 4.08
C MET A 172 11.73 9.29 2.73
N GLU A 173 11.02 10.10 1.96
CA GLU A 173 10.52 9.74 0.64
C GLU A 173 11.61 9.82 -0.45
N LYS A 174 12.58 10.74 -0.33
CA LYS A 174 13.56 11.04 -1.38
C LYS A 174 14.87 10.23 -1.39
N VAL A 175 15.08 9.26 -0.49
CA VAL A 175 16.33 8.47 -0.49
C VAL A 175 16.24 7.31 -1.49
N SER A 176 16.36 7.65 -2.78
CA SER A 176 16.69 6.71 -3.85
C SER A 176 18.19 6.81 -4.17
N SER A 177 18.88 5.67 -4.10
CA SER A 177 20.25 5.40 -4.59
C SER A 177 21.41 6.25 -4.01
N ARG A 178 21.94 5.84 -2.86
CA ARG A 178 23.41 5.86 -2.68
C ARG A 178 23.93 4.54 -3.25
N THR A 179 24.35 4.57 -4.51
CA THR A 179 25.19 3.52 -5.09
C THR A 179 26.41 3.33 -4.21
N SER A 180 26.61 2.12 -3.70
CA SER A 180 27.91 1.67 -3.18
C SER A 180 28.92 1.74 -4.32
N ASN A 181 29.64 2.85 -4.41
CA ASN A 181 30.88 3.01 -5.16
C ASN A 181 31.67 4.14 -4.48
N ASP A 182 32.16 3.84 -3.28
CA ASP A 182 33.29 4.53 -2.66
C ASP A 182 34.12 3.44 -1.96
N LEU A 183 34.94 2.76 -2.76
CA LEU A 183 36.33 2.31 -2.53
C LEU A 183 36.80 1.38 -3.65
#